data_AF-A0A7Y7NQ75-F1
#
_entry.id   AF-A0A7Y7NQ75-F1
#
_cell.length_a   1.000
_cell.length_b   1.000
_cell.length_c   1.000
_cell.angle_alpha   90.00
_cell.angle_beta   90.00
_cell.angle_gamma   90.00
#
_symmetry.space_group_name_H-M   'P 1'
#
loop_
_entity.id
_entity.type
_entity.pdbx_description
1 polymer ?
#
loop_
_entity_poly.entity_id
_entity_poly.type
_entity_poly.pdbx_seq_one_letter_code
_entity_poly.pdbx_strand_id
1 'polypeptide(L)'
;MNSSYGLRQFLAQLRWVGLLILAGCGSASPSITSFSPSAGTIGTTITLTGTNFDSTATNNAVTFNGTSATVTSSTSTEIVTTVPSGATTGPIIVTVDGNKATSSSNFSVIPAITSFSPTTGSSGATVTITGTGFSTTSTNNTVKFNGTSAVVTSSTSTTIVASVPSGATTGQITVTVDGQSAISSTSFTMH
;
A
#
# COMPACT_ATOMS: atom_id res chain seq x y z
N MET A 1 18.06 0.10 -83.85
CA MET A 1 16.89 -0.52 -83.19
C MET A 1 17.09 -0.37 -81.68
N ASN A 2 16.16 0.35 -81.03
CA ASN A 2 15.79 0.42 -79.60
C ASN A 2 16.72 -0.21 -78.54
N SER A 3 16.89 0.31 -77.32
CA SER A 3 16.22 1.40 -76.60
C SER A 3 17.00 1.75 -75.33
N SER A 4 16.62 2.89 -74.78
CA SER A 4 17.10 3.66 -73.62
C SER A 4 17.02 2.98 -72.23
N TYR A 5 17.28 3.82 -71.21
CA TYR A 5 17.11 3.73 -69.73
C TYR A 5 18.43 3.43 -68.98
N GLY A 6 19.14 4.35 -68.30
CA GLY A 6 18.80 5.66 -67.77
C GLY A 6 18.54 5.59 -66.26
N LEU A 7 19.55 5.85 -65.40
CA LEU A 7 19.45 6.78 -64.25
C LEU A 7 20.78 6.89 -63.49
N ARG A 8 21.18 8.13 -63.23
CA ARG A 8 22.29 8.57 -62.38
C ARG A 8 21.88 8.55 -60.91
N GLN A 9 22.79 8.20 -60.00
CA GLN A 9 22.87 8.68 -58.59
C GLN A 9 24.36 8.55 -58.19
N PHE A 10 25.23 9.57 -58.06
CA PHE A 10 25.34 10.72 -57.13
C PHE A 10 25.61 10.37 -55.64
N LEU A 11 26.82 10.74 -55.17
CA LEU A 11 27.31 11.05 -53.79
C LEU A 11 27.37 9.90 -52.75
N ALA A 12 28.53 9.52 -52.18
CA ALA A 12 29.43 10.19 -51.22
C ALA A 12 29.04 10.08 -49.72
N GLN A 13 29.81 9.23 -49.02
CA GLN A 13 30.42 9.43 -47.69
C GLN A 13 29.64 9.17 -46.37
N LEU A 14 30.31 8.37 -45.52
CA LEU A 14 30.46 8.44 -44.05
C LEU A 14 29.24 8.22 -43.14
N ARG A 15 29.22 7.09 -42.43
CA ARG A 15 29.86 6.93 -41.10
C ARG A 15 29.48 5.60 -40.44
N TRP A 16 30.49 4.90 -39.94
CA TRP A 16 30.36 3.90 -38.88
C TRP A 16 29.54 4.50 -37.73
N VAL A 17 28.30 4.07 -37.56
CA VAL A 17 27.64 4.19 -36.27
C VAL A 17 28.04 2.94 -35.52
N GLY A 18 28.94 3.09 -34.57
CA GLY A 18 29.28 2.05 -33.62
C GLY A 18 27.99 1.55 -32.99
N LEU A 19 27.71 0.26 -33.17
CA LEU A 19 26.80 -0.46 -32.32
C LEU A 19 27.46 -0.45 -30.93
N LEU A 20 27.15 0.57 -30.13
CA LEU A 20 27.40 0.56 -28.70
C LEU A 20 26.46 -0.51 -28.15
N ILE A 21 26.92 -1.76 -28.16
CA ILE A 21 26.39 -2.76 -27.23
C ILE A 21 26.80 -2.21 -25.88
N LEU A 22 25.92 -1.44 -25.25
CA LEU A 22 25.93 -1.30 -23.79
C LEU A 22 25.83 -2.75 -23.31
N ALA A 23 27.00 -3.33 -23.00
CA ALA A 23 27.06 -4.52 -22.19
C ALA A 23 26.15 -4.20 -21.00
N GLY A 24 25.01 -4.89 -20.93
CA GLY A 24 24.13 -4.79 -19.79
C GLY A 24 24.99 -5.07 -18.58
N CYS A 25 25.30 -4.03 -17.81
CA CYS A 25 25.65 -4.23 -16.42
C CYS A 25 24.37 -4.84 -15.86
N GLY A 26 24.33 -6.16 -15.74
CA GLY A 26 23.17 -6.84 -15.18
C GLY A 26 23.03 -6.31 -13.77
N SER A 27 22.11 -5.37 -13.58
CA SER A 27 21.79 -4.83 -12.26
C SER A 27 21.35 -6.03 -11.43
N ALA A 28 22.16 -6.37 -10.42
CA ALA A 28 21.93 -7.57 -9.62
C ALA A 28 20.52 -7.48 -9.02
N SER A 29 19.77 -8.59 -9.04
CA SER A 29 18.38 -8.56 -8.61
C SER A 29 18.28 -8.08 -7.16
N PRO A 30 17.36 -7.16 -6.84
CA PRO A 30 17.17 -6.70 -5.47
C PRO A 30 16.69 -7.86 -4.59
N SER A 31 17.02 -7.80 -3.31
CA SER A 31 16.51 -8.73 -2.30
C SER A 31 16.03 -7.99 -1.06
N ILE A 32 14.95 -8.44 -0.44
CA ILE A 32 14.50 -7.95 0.87
C ILE A 32 14.83 -9.02 1.90
N THR A 33 15.73 -8.71 2.83
CA THR A 33 16.14 -9.61 3.92
C THR A 33 15.23 -9.46 5.13
N SER A 34 14.89 -8.22 5.48
CA SER A 34 14.02 -7.91 6.60
C SER A 34 13.39 -6.52 6.44
N PHE A 35 12.42 -6.22 7.30
CA PHE A 35 11.85 -4.89 7.44
C PHE A 35 11.44 -4.64 8.89
N SER A 36 11.48 -3.39 9.32
CA SER A 36 11.10 -3.00 10.68
C SER A 36 10.47 -1.61 10.68
N PRO A 37 9.34 -1.41 11.39
CA PRO A 37 8.57 -2.42 12.15
C PRO A 37 7.82 -3.41 11.24
N SER A 38 7.39 -4.54 11.81
CA SER A 38 6.58 -5.56 11.10
C SER A 38 5.08 -5.24 11.02
N ALA A 39 4.63 -4.28 11.83
CA ALA A 39 3.25 -3.79 11.84
C ALA A 39 3.23 -2.28 12.14
N GLY A 40 2.20 -1.59 11.66
CA GLY A 40 2.04 -0.16 11.88
C GLY A 40 0.77 0.41 11.29
N THR A 41 0.40 1.61 11.72
CA THR A 41 -0.73 2.36 11.14
C THR A 41 -0.30 3.01 9.83
N ILE A 42 -1.28 3.47 9.04
CA ILE A 42 -1.04 4.31 7.88
C ILE A 42 -0.17 5.53 8.27
N GLY A 43 0.88 5.81 7.49
CA GLY A 43 1.86 6.85 7.77
C GLY A 43 3.06 6.43 8.62
N THR A 44 3.10 5.20 9.12
CA THR A 44 4.27 4.67 9.86
C THR A 44 5.50 4.62 8.96
N THR A 45 6.64 5.10 9.43
CA THR A 45 7.94 4.96 8.75
C THR A 45 8.47 3.54 8.94
N ILE A 46 8.90 2.92 7.84
CA ILE A 46 9.43 1.56 7.79
C ILE A 46 10.79 1.57 7.11
N THR A 47 11.73 0.85 7.70
CA THR A 47 13.04 0.56 7.11
C THR A 47 13.02 -0.85 6.54
N LEU A 48 13.30 -0.97 5.24
CA LEU A 48 13.55 -2.24 4.54
C LEU A 48 15.05 -2.46 4.47
N THR A 49 15.51 -3.65 4.86
CA THR A 49 16.92 -4.06 4.75
C THR A 49 17.05 -5.15 3.70
N GLY A 50 18.08 -5.05 2.86
CA GLY A 50 18.22 -5.89 1.68
C GLY A 50 19.55 -5.71 0.95
N THR A 51 19.55 -6.05 -0.34
CA THR A 51 20.70 -5.85 -1.23
C THR A 51 20.25 -5.38 -2.61
N ASN A 52 21.17 -4.76 -3.34
CA ASN A 52 21.00 -4.27 -4.72
C ASN A 52 19.82 -3.30 -4.89
N PHE A 53 19.59 -2.46 -3.89
CA PHE A 53 18.72 -1.30 -4.03
C PHE A 53 19.48 -0.16 -4.73
N ASP A 54 18.75 0.77 -5.35
CA ASP A 54 19.36 1.97 -5.91
C ASP A 54 19.55 3.02 -4.81
N SER A 55 20.70 3.68 -4.75
CA SER A 55 20.95 4.79 -3.82
C SER A 55 20.11 6.05 -4.11
N THR A 56 19.46 6.10 -5.27
CA THR A 56 18.54 7.14 -5.70
C THR A 56 17.12 6.71 -5.36
N ALA A 57 16.50 7.37 -4.37
CA ALA A 57 15.17 7.01 -3.87
C ALA A 57 14.11 6.84 -4.96
N THR A 58 14.09 7.73 -5.96
CA THR A 58 13.11 7.72 -7.06
C THR A 58 13.22 6.53 -8.00
N ASN A 59 14.36 5.83 -8.01
CA ASN A 59 14.58 4.66 -8.85
C ASN A 59 14.07 3.37 -8.19
N ASN A 60 13.69 3.43 -6.91
CA ASN A 60 13.08 2.32 -6.18
C ASN A 60 11.57 2.54 -6.09
N ALA A 61 10.79 1.63 -6.68
CA ALA A 61 9.34 1.61 -6.49
C ALA A 61 8.96 0.61 -5.39
N VAL A 62 8.35 1.09 -4.32
CA VAL A 62 7.89 0.24 -3.19
C VAL A 62 6.37 0.17 -3.17
N THR A 63 5.82 -1.02 -2.96
CA THR A 63 4.38 -1.23 -2.80
C THR A 63 4.08 -2.09 -1.58
N PHE A 64 2.99 -1.77 -0.89
CA PHE A 64 2.41 -2.54 0.23
C PHE A 64 1.15 -3.24 -0.26
N ASN A 65 1.24 -4.56 -0.48
CA ASN A 65 0.16 -5.36 -1.03
C ASN A 65 -0.49 -4.74 -2.30
N GLY A 66 0.33 -4.16 -3.18
CA GLY A 66 -0.11 -3.47 -4.40
C GLY A 66 -0.34 -1.96 -4.28
N THR A 67 -0.36 -1.39 -3.07
CA THR A 67 -0.49 0.07 -2.86
C THR A 67 0.87 0.75 -2.89
N SER A 68 1.08 1.68 -3.83
CA SER A 68 2.35 2.41 -3.98
C SER A 68 2.69 3.27 -2.77
N ALA A 69 3.93 3.18 -2.31
CA ALA A 69 4.48 3.94 -1.19
C ALA A 69 5.51 4.98 -1.64
N THR A 70 5.70 6.00 -0.81
CA THR A 70 6.74 7.01 -1.01
C THR A 70 8.03 6.53 -0.38
N VAL A 71 9.11 6.51 -1.15
CA VAL A 71 10.47 6.27 -0.63
C VAL A 71 11.06 7.59 -0.17
N THR A 72 11.43 7.66 1.11
CA THR A 72 12.02 8.86 1.73
C THR A 72 13.53 8.92 1.54
N SER A 73 14.21 7.78 1.65
CA SER A 73 15.65 7.65 1.37
C SER A 73 15.99 6.21 0.99
N SER A 74 17.09 6.04 0.27
CA SER A 74 17.61 4.72 -0.07
C SER A 74 19.13 4.69 -0.12
N THR A 75 19.69 3.53 0.17
CA THR A 75 21.08 3.12 -0.04
C THR A 75 21.07 1.78 -0.77
N SER A 76 22.23 1.19 -1.07
CA SER A 76 22.28 -0.13 -1.71
C SER A 76 21.74 -1.29 -0.87
N THR A 77 21.58 -1.07 0.44
CA THR A 77 21.16 -2.11 1.40
C THR A 77 19.96 -1.72 2.25
N GLU A 78 19.52 -0.46 2.20
CA GLU A 78 18.40 0.02 3.01
C GLU A 78 17.48 0.95 2.21
N ILE A 79 16.17 0.81 2.41
CA ILE A 79 15.16 1.73 1.90
C ILE A 79 14.31 2.18 3.08
N VAL A 80 14.14 3.50 3.25
CA VAL A 80 13.20 4.08 4.20
C VAL A 80 11.96 4.53 3.43
N THR A 81 10.80 4.05 3.83
CA THR A 81 9.50 4.35 3.20
C THR A 81 8.44 4.58 4.25
N THR A 82 7.27 5.07 3.84
CA THR A 82 6.11 5.26 4.73
C THR A 82 4.94 4.41 4.26
N VAL A 83 4.16 3.86 5.22
CA VAL A 83 2.94 3.10 4.90
C VAL A 83 1.95 4.02 4.18
N PRO A 84 1.59 3.73 2.91
CA PRO A 84 0.74 4.62 2.12
C PRO A 84 -0.72 4.55 2.55
N SER A 85 -1.50 5.59 2.22
CA SER A 85 -2.95 5.55 2.40
C SER A 85 -3.57 4.44 1.55
N GLY A 86 -4.49 3.67 2.16
CA GLY A 86 -5.09 2.51 1.51
C GLY A 86 -4.19 1.28 1.43
N ALA A 87 -3.06 1.25 2.13
CA ALA A 87 -2.32 0.01 2.34
C ALA A 87 -3.20 -1.02 3.07
N THR A 88 -3.06 -2.28 2.69
CA THR A 88 -3.68 -3.43 3.37
C THR A 88 -2.59 -4.39 3.84
N THR A 89 -2.93 -5.28 4.77
CA THR A 89 -1.98 -6.30 5.25
C THR A 89 -1.55 -7.20 4.11
N GLY A 90 -0.25 -7.40 3.95
CA GLY A 90 0.30 -8.22 2.86
C GLY A 90 1.79 -8.00 2.62
N PRO A 91 2.35 -8.57 1.55
CA PRO A 91 3.78 -8.49 1.27
C PRO A 91 4.18 -7.09 0.83
N ILE A 92 5.44 -6.74 1.08
CA ILE A 92 6.10 -5.55 0.54
C ILE A 92 6.86 -5.98 -0.71
N ILE A 93 6.69 -5.22 -1.80
CA ILE A 93 7.42 -5.45 -3.05
C ILE A 93 8.25 -4.21 -3.36
N VAL A 94 9.54 -4.41 -3.59
CA VAL A 94 10.49 -3.39 -4.08
C VAL A 94 10.80 -3.72 -5.55
N THR A 95 10.69 -2.73 -6.43
CA THR A 95 11.08 -2.84 -7.85
C THR A 95 12.22 -1.87 -8.13
N VAL A 96 13.33 -2.39 -8.69
CA VAL A 96 14.53 -1.63 -9.08
C VAL A 96 14.88 -2.03 -10.51
N ASP A 97 14.95 -1.07 -11.43
CA ASP A 97 15.23 -1.30 -12.86
C ASP A 97 14.36 -2.42 -13.50
N GLY A 98 13.11 -2.55 -13.05
CA GLY A 98 12.19 -3.59 -13.51
C GLY A 98 12.32 -4.95 -12.82
N ASN A 99 13.36 -5.17 -12.01
CA ASN A 99 13.52 -6.37 -11.19
C ASN A 99 12.77 -6.24 -9.87
N LYS A 100 12.09 -7.31 -9.43
CA LYS A 100 11.26 -7.31 -8.23
C LYS A 100 11.87 -8.13 -7.10
N ALA A 101 11.82 -7.58 -5.89
CA ALA A 101 12.05 -8.27 -4.63
C ALA A 101 10.75 -8.29 -3.82
N THR A 102 10.39 -9.44 -3.26
CA THR A 102 9.21 -9.59 -2.40
C THR A 102 9.67 -9.94 -0.99
N SER A 103 9.05 -9.34 0.02
CA SER A 103 9.34 -9.66 1.42
C SER A 103 8.93 -11.10 1.76
N SER A 104 9.70 -11.76 2.62
CA SER A 104 9.41 -13.13 3.09
C SER A 104 8.19 -13.21 4.01
N SER A 105 7.89 -12.12 4.72
CA SER A 105 6.76 -11.97 5.63
C SER A 105 5.86 -10.82 5.20
N ASN A 106 4.60 -10.88 5.62
CA ASN A 106 3.64 -9.79 5.42
C ASN A 106 3.90 -8.65 6.41
N PHE A 107 3.72 -7.42 5.94
CA PHE A 107 3.54 -6.26 6.80
C PHE A 107 2.08 -6.18 7.24
N SER A 108 1.86 -5.97 8.54
CA SER A 108 0.51 -5.88 9.12
C SER A 108 0.08 -4.43 9.29
N VAL A 109 -0.98 -4.05 8.58
CA VAL A 109 -1.58 -2.72 8.71
C VAL A 109 -2.51 -2.71 9.92
N ILE A 110 -2.22 -1.83 10.88
CA ILE A 110 -3.03 -1.65 12.07
C ILE A 110 -4.10 -0.58 11.78
N PRO A 111 -5.40 -0.88 11.94
CA PRO A 111 -6.44 0.11 11.79
C PRO A 111 -6.35 1.16 12.90
N ALA A 112 -6.90 2.35 12.68
CA ALA A 112 -7.06 3.37 13.71
C ALA A 112 -8.44 4.01 13.61
N ILE A 113 -9.08 4.27 14.75
CA ILE A 113 -10.34 5.01 14.82
C ILE A 113 -10.02 6.43 15.27
N THR A 114 -10.40 7.43 14.48
CA THR A 114 -10.21 8.85 14.81
C THR A 114 -11.47 9.45 15.42
N SER A 115 -12.65 9.09 14.93
CA SER A 115 -13.93 9.56 15.45
C SER A 115 -15.07 8.65 15.01
N PHE A 116 -16.26 8.87 15.57
CA PHE A 116 -17.51 8.26 15.10
C PHE A 116 -18.67 9.22 15.33
N SER A 117 -19.71 9.10 14.49
CA SER A 117 -20.91 9.92 14.57
C SER A 117 -22.15 9.16 14.09
N PRO A 118 -23.29 9.25 14.79
CA PRO A 118 -23.50 9.97 16.06
C PRO A 118 -22.77 9.29 17.23
N THR A 119 -22.54 10.03 18.32
CA THR A 119 -21.91 9.48 19.54
C THR A 119 -22.90 8.77 20.45
N THR A 120 -24.20 8.89 20.16
CA THR A 120 -25.28 8.26 20.90
C THR A 120 -26.32 7.67 19.94
N GLY A 121 -27.06 6.66 20.38
CA GLY A 121 -28.11 6.03 19.57
C GLY A 121 -28.70 4.79 20.24
N SER A 122 -29.84 4.34 19.72
CA SER A 122 -30.46 3.07 20.10
C SER A 122 -30.11 1.97 19.09
N SER A 123 -30.50 0.73 19.38
CA SER A 123 -30.34 -0.40 18.45
C SER A 123 -30.94 -0.08 17.07
N GLY A 124 -30.21 -0.41 16.00
CA GLY A 124 -30.58 -0.11 14.62
C GLY A 124 -30.06 1.22 14.10
N ALA A 125 -29.62 2.15 14.97
CA ALA A 125 -29.06 3.43 14.54
C ALA A 125 -27.82 3.22 13.65
N THR A 126 -27.69 4.04 12.62
CA THR A 126 -26.51 4.04 11.75
C THR A 126 -25.42 4.90 12.34
N VAL A 127 -24.22 4.35 12.50
CA VAL A 127 -23.02 5.04 12.99
C VAL A 127 -21.94 4.99 11.92
N THR A 128 -21.43 6.17 11.58
CA THR A 128 -20.27 6.33 10.72
C THR A 128 -19.01 6.43 11.58
N ILE A 129 -18.11 5.47 11.43
CA ILE A 129 -16.81 5.39 12.10
C ILE A 129 -15.76 5.92 11.11
N THR A 130 -14.98 6.91 11.52
CA THR A 130 -13.91 7.52 10.73
C THR A 130 -12.56 7.09 11.28
N GLY A 131 -11.59 6.84 10.39
CA GLY A 131 -10.31 6.26 10.76
C GLY A 131 -9.37 6.04 9.58
N THR A 132 -8.44 5.10 9.75
CA THR A 132 -7.49 4.66 8.71
C THR A 132 -7.27 3.15 8.82
N GLY A 133 -6.75 2.54 7.75
CA GLY A 133 -6.44 1.10 7.72
C GLY A 133 -7.67 0.20 7.68
N PHE A 134 -8.83 0.74 7.27
CA PHE A 134 -10.04 -0.05 7.05
C PHE A 134 -10.00 -0.76 5.70
N SER A 135 -10.67 -1.90 5.59
CA SER A 135 -10.82 -2.60 4.33
C SER A 135 -11.95 -1.99 3.50
N THR A 136 -11.74 -1.83 2.20
CA THR A 136 -12.81 -1.46 1.24
C THR A 136 -13.83 -2.57 1.04
N THR A 137 -13.52 -3.80 1.50
CA THR A 137 -14.45 -4.93 1.51
C THR A 137 -15.11 -4.99 2.88
N SER A 138 -16.40 -4.67 2.97
CA SER A 138 -17.13 -4.56 4.24
C SER A 138 -17.03 -5.81 5.12
N THR A 139 -17.07 -7.00 4.53
CA THR A 139 -16.96 -8.29 5.24
C THR A 139 -15.62 -8.53 5.93
N ASN A 140 -14.58 -7.79 5.55
CA ASN A 140 -13.26 -7.90 6.18
C ASN A 140 -13.13 -6.97 7.41
N ASN A 141 -14.13 -6.11 7.65
CA ASN A 141 -14.19 -5.25 8.83
C ASN A 141 -15.17 -5.86 9.83
N THR A 142 -14.69 -6.21 11.02
CA THR A 142 -15.54 -6.60 12.14
C THR A 142 -15.70 -5.41 13.09
N VAL A 143 -16.92 -4.92 13.26
CA VAL A 143 -17.24 -3.82 14.19
C VAL A 143 -17.97 -4.37 15.40
N LYS A 144 -17.59 -3.91 16.60
CA LYS A 144 -18.28 -4.24 17.86
C LYS A 144 -18.59 -2.98 18.66
N PHE A 145 -19.82 -2.88 19.18
CA PHE A 145 -20.22 -1.87 20.17
C PHE A 145 -20.17 -2.51 21.55
N ASN A 146 -19.18 -2.12 22.35
CA ASN A 146 -18.90 -2.70 23.67
C ASN A 146 -18.93 -4.25 23.68
N GLY A 147 -18.28 -4.86 22.69
CA GLY A 147 -18.22 -6.32 22.55
C GLY A 147 -19.35 -6.96 21.72
N THR A 148 -20.44 -6.25 21.46
CA THR A 148 -21.57 -6.77 20.65
C THR A 148 -21.33 -6.52 19.15
N SER A 149 -21.31 -7.59 18.34
CA SER A 149 -21.03 -7.51 16.91
C SER A 149 -22.10 -6.74 16.13
N ALA A 150 -21.67 -5.76 15.35
CA ALA A 150 -22.50 -4.94 14.48
C ALA A 150 -22.50 -5.45 13.04
N VAL A 151 -23.50 -5.02 12.27
CA VAL A 151 -23.52 -5.20 10.81
C VAL A 151 -22.84 -4.01 10.15
N VAL A 152 -21.79 -4.27 9.37
CA VAL A 152 -21.15 -3.26 8.51
C VAL A 152 -21.92 -3.17 7.20
N THR A 153 -22.47 -2.00 6.89
CA THR A 153 -23.27 -1.76 5.69
C THR A 153 -22.42 -1.30 4.51
N SER A 154 -21.38 -0.50 4.76
CA SER A 154 -20.41 -0.08 3.75
C SER A 154 -19.08 0.31 4.39
N SER A 155 -18.00 0.27 3.62
CA SER A 155 -16.68 0.71 4.08
C SER A 155 -15.83 1.27 2.93
N THR A 156 -14.93 2.18 3.30
CA THR A 156 -13.81 2.67 2.50
C THR A 156 -12.52 2.44 3.30
N SER A 157 -11.37 2.91 2.81
CA SER A 157 -10.12 2.84 3.58
C SER A 157 -10.09 3.77 4.81
N THR A 158 -11.03 4.72 4.91
CA THR A 158 -11.08 5.73 5.97
C THR A 158 -12.43 5.85 6.69
N THR A 159 -13.47 5.18 6.19
CA THR A 159 -14.80 5.21 6.80
C THR A 159 -15.42 3.82 6.85
N ILE A 160 -16.14 3.53 7.93
CA ILE A 160 -17.01 2.36 8.05
C ILE A 160 -18.39 2.86 8.47
N VAL A 161 -19.43 2.38 7.79
CA VAL A 161 -20.82 2.60 8.21
C VAL A 161 -21.32 1.29 8.81
N ALA A 162 -21.78 1.34 10.05
CA ALA A 162 -22.27 0.19 10.78
C ALA A 162 -23.62 0.49 11.46
N SER A 163 -24.47 -0.53 11.59
CA SER A 163 -25.71 -0.44 12.35
C SER A 163 -25.49 -0.93 13.80
N VAL A 164 -25.93 -0.15 14.78
CA VAL A 164 -25.84 -0.48 16.21
C VAL A 164 -26.62 -1.79 16.44
N PRO A 165 -25.99 -2.84 16.97
CA PRO A 165 -26.66 -4.13 17.11
C PRO A 165 -27.68 -4.14 18.26
N SER A 166 -28.67 -5.04 18.16
CA SER A 166 -29.56 -5.34 19.28
C SER A 166 -28.75 -5.86 20.47
N GLY A 167 -29.02 -5.34 21.67
CA GLY A 167 -28.30 -5.73 22.88
C GLY A 167 -26.95 -5.02 23.09
N ALA A 168 -26.58 -4.06 22.23
CA ALA A 168 -25.46 -3.16 22.50
C ALA A 168 -25.66 -2.42 23.83
N THR A 169 -24.56 -2.16 24.54
CA THR A 169 -24.54 -1.32 25.74
C THR A 169 -23.57 -0.15 25.53
N THR A 170 -23.68 0.87 26.38
CA THR A 170 -22.72 1.98 26.39
C THR A 170 -21.29 1.46 26.56
N GLY A 171 -20.38 1.94 25.72
CA GLY A 171 -18.96 1.57 25.77
C GLY A 171 -18.24 1.90 24.47
N GLN A 172 -16.96 1.53 24.40
CA GLN A 172 -16.12 1.83 23.24
C GLN A 172 -16.50 0.98 22.02
N ILE A 173 -16.19 1.52 20.84
CA ILE A 173 -16.31 0.81 19.57
C ILE A 173 -14.97 0.13 19.27
N THR A 174 -15.01 -1.14 18.88
CA THR A 174 -13.85 -1.86 18.39
C THR A 174 -14.02 -2.15 16.90
N VAL A 175 -12.98 -1.90 16.12
CA VAL A 175 -12.89 -2.29 14.71
C VAL A 175 -11.73 -3.26 14.55
N THR A 176 -11.97 -4.43 13.99
CA THR A 176 -10.95 -5.42 13.67
C THR A 176 -10.86 -5.61 12.15
N VAL A 177 -9.66 -5.53 11.59
CA VAL A 177 -9.34 -5.70 10.16
C VAL A 177 -8.13 -6.62 10.05
N ASP A 178 -8.25 -7.71 9.30
CA ASP A 178 -7.17 -8.70 9.08
C ASP A 178 -6.46 -9.16 10.38
N GLY A 179 -7.23 -9.30 11.47
CA GLY A 179 -6.73 -9.70 12.80
C GLY A 179 -6.21 -8.55 13.68
N GLN A 180 -6.02 -7.36 13.14
CA GLN A 180 -5.56 -6.18 13.87
C GLN A 180 -6.75 -5.35 14.36
N SER A 181 -6.68 -4.83 15.59
CA SER A 181 -7.81 -4.14 16.22
C SER A 181 -7.49 -2.69 16.59
N ALA A 182 -8.50 -1.84 16.43
CA ALA A 182 -8.54 -0.45 16.90
C ALA A 182 -9.70 -0.28 17.87
N ILE A 183 -9.51 0.56 18.89
CA ILE A 183 -10.54 0.92 19.87
C ILE A 183 -10.73 2.43 19.83
N SER A 184 -11.99 2.89 19.82
CA SER A 184 -12.31 4.31 19.85
C SER A 184 -11.88 4.94 21.17
N SER A 185 -11.36 6.17 21.15
CA SER A 185 -10.91 6.87 22.37
C SER A 185 -12.05 7.29 23.30
N THR A 186 -13.27 7.38 22.78
CA THR A 186 -14.49 7.70 23.52
C THR A 186 -15.50 6.56 23.42
N SER A 187 -16.45 6.53 24.36
CA SER A 187 -17.55 5.57 24.36
C SER A 187 -18.72 6.06 23.51
N PHE A 188 -19.37 5.13 22.82
CA PHE A 188 -20.70 5.32 22.26
C PHE A 188 -21.74 5.14 23.38
N THR A 189 -22.72 6.03 23.45
CA THR A 189 -23.75 6.01 24.51
C THR A 189 -25.07 5.44 23.99
N MET A 190 -25.49 4.32 24.57
CA MET A 190 -26.80 3.73 24.35
C MET A 190 -27.88 4.46 25.17
N HIS A 191 -29.06 4.60 24.60
CA HIS A 191 -30.28 5.05 25.29
C HIS A 191 -31.50 4.26 24.83
#